data_AF-A0A8J6A4I4-F1
#
_entry.id   AF-A0A8J6A4I4-F1
#
_cell.length_a   1.000
_cell.length_b   1.000
_cell.length_c   1.000
_cell.angle_alpha   90.00
_cell.angle_beta   90.00
_cell.angle_gamma   90.00
#
_symmetry.space_group_name_H-M   'P 1'
#
loop_
_entity.id
_entity.type
_entity.pdbx_description
1 polymer ?
#
loop_
_entity_poly.entity_id
_entity_poly.type
_entity_poly.pdbx_seq_one_letter_code
_entity_poly.pdbx_strand_id
1 'polypeptide(L)'
;MASGRKGFSCTRQRSRRNPAAPAPFSADRQARQLLPEARLFLDNPGRGNYPTAANGSQEAGPSVRRRCWSGAQRPGCVQSPRRSLLISMARCRRRSGREEDLASSPVKSGPKTGFRCSVQRFGLVGAGRSVTLKMTSKLLWVSVILAALTLSITFSLPPNQQKVLLVSFDGFRWDYLYRVPTPHFHYVMKYGVHVKQVTNIFITKTYPNHYTLVTGLFAENHGIVANDMFDPILNKSFSLDHMNIYDSEFWDEATPIWITNQRAGHSSGAAMWPGSDVKIHKTFPTHYLPYNESVSFEDRVAKIIEWFTSKEPINLGLLYWEDPDDMGHHLGPDSPLMGPVISDIDNKLGYLIEMLKKAKLWNTLNLIITSDHGMTQCSEERVIELDRYVDKDLYTLIDQSPVAAILPKEGKFDAVYEALAHAHPNLTVYKKEEIPERWHYKYNIRIPPIIAVADKGWYILQNKSENFLLGNHGYDNALAEMHPIFLAHGPAFRKNFTKAAMNSTDLYPLLCHLLNITAMPHNGSFRNVQDLLSSTTAGATPYIQSTTPLHGGVHPREPEQKESHAYFIGISLGSIIVIVFFIISIKHLVRSQIHALPDMQAEIVQPLLQA
;
A
#
# COMPACT_ATOMS: atom_id res chain seq x y z
N MET A 1 -29.26 -43.34 26.10
CA MET A 1 -29.59 -44.21 27.24
C MET A 1 -28.26 -44.73 27.82
N ALA A 2 -27.84 -44.18 28.97
CA ALA A 2 -27.87 -44.85 30.29
C ALA A 2 -26.65 -45.80 30.47
N SER A 3 -25.57 -45.35 31.15
CA SER A 3 -25.28 -45.48 32.61
C SER A 3 -24.81 -46.89 33.01
N GLY A 4 -23.86 -47.14 33.91
CA GLY A 4 -23.17 -46.32 34.91
C GLY A 4 -22.06 -47.16 35.58
N ARG A 5 -21.00 -46.52 36.11
CA ARG A 5 -20.72 -46.25 37.55
C ARG A 5 -20.54 -47.48 38.45
N LYS A 6 -19.42 -47.50 39.18
CA LYS A 6 -19.38 -47.59 40.65
C LYS A 6 -18.23 -46.75 41.21
N GLY A 7 -18.50 -46.05 42.32
CA GLY A 7 -17.52 -45.37 43.17
C GLY A 7 -17.86 -45.61 44.64
N PHE A 8 -16.95 -45.22 45.54
CA PHE A 8 -17.09 -45.00 47.00
C PHE A 8 -15.92 -44.05 47.39
N SER A 9 -16.12 -42.79 47.83
CA SER A 9 -16.50 -42.24 49.16
C SER A 9 -15.43 -42.51 50.26
N CYS A 10 -14.90 -41.58 51.08
CA CYS A 10 -15.60 -40.60 51.94
C CYS A 10 -14.64 -39.54 52.59
N THR A 11 -15.01 -38.24 52.51
CA THR A 11 -15.09 -37.13 53.51
C THR A 11 -14.05 -36.73 54.60
N ARG A 12 -13.73 -35.40 54.59
CA ARG A 12 -13.71 -34.31 55.66
C ARG A 12 -12.78 -34.47 56.91
N GLN A 13 -12.17 -33.45 57.57
CA GLN A 13 -12.44 -32.00 57.77
C GLN A 13 -11.22 -31.29 58.48
N ARG A 14 -10.97 -29.99 58.19
CA ARG A 14 -10.40 -28.81 58.96
C ARG A 14 -9.43 -29.06 60.17
N SER A 15 -8.32 -28.31 60.42
CA SER A 15 -8.21 -26.84 60.60
C SER A 15 -6.76 -26.33 60.90
N ARG A 16 -6.51 -25.03 60.57
CA ARG A 16 -5.61 -23.99 61.18
C ARG A 16 -4.05 -23.96 61.03
N ARG A 17 -3.62 -22.95 60.24
CA ARG A 17 -2.55 -21.90 60.39
C ARG A 17 -1.05 -22.25 60.62
N ASN A 18 -0.25 -21.97 59.58
CA ASN A 18 1.05 -21.24 59.44
C ASN A 18 2.26 -21.54 60.35
N PRO A 19 3.49 -21.62 59.78
CA PRO A 19 4.21 -20.39 59.38
C PRO A 19 5.04 -20.43 58.07
N ALA A 20 5.28 -19.22 57.56
CA ALA A 20 6.47 -18.65 56.88
C ALA A 20 7.07 -19.30 55.61
N ALA A 21 7.20 -18.45 54.59
CA ALA A 21 7.94 -18.64 53.34
C ALA A 21 9.46 -18.49 53.50
N PRO A 22 10.25 -18.91 52.49
CA PRO A 22 11.50 -18.25 52.16
C PRO A 22 11.46 -17.62 50.75
N ALA A 23 11.96 -16.39 50.67
CA ALA A 23 12.32 -15.69 49.44
C ALA A 23 13.87 -15.63 49.32
N PRO A 24 14.47 -14.98 48.32
CA PRO A 24 15.31 -15.59 47.30
C PRO A 24 16.82 -15.38 47.52
N PHE A 25 17.64 -16.21 46.87
CA PHE A 25 19.10 -16.04 46.88
C PHE A 25 19.54 -15.06 45.79
N SER A 26 20.17 -13.96 46.25
CA SER A 26 21.08 -13.12 45.49
C SER A 26 22.53 -13.59 45.70
N ALA A 27 23.34 -13.61 44.64
CA ALA A 27 24.79 -13.45 44.78
C ALA A 27 25.32 -12.68 43.56
N ASP A 28 25.92 -11.54 43.85
CA ASP A 28 26.57 -10.62 42.93
C ASP A 28 28.08 -10.61 43.27
N ARG A 29 28.91 -10.31 42.25
CA ARG A 29 30.37 -10.03 42.27
C ARG A 29 31.36 -11.20 42.35
N GLN A 30 31.91 -11.55 41.19
CA GLN A 30 33.35 -11.36 40.88
C GLN A 30 33.60 -11.66 39.39
N ALA A 31 33.66 -10.62 38.55
CA ALA A 31 34.45 -10.59 37.31
C ALA A 31 34.41 -9.17 36.73
N ARG A 32 35.28 -8.30 37.26
CA ARG A 32 35.74 -7.09 36.56
C ARG A 32 37.19 -7.34 36.16
N GLN A 33 37.51 -6.97 34.92
CA GLN A 33 38.82 -6.86 34.25
C GLN A 33 39.02 -7.89 33.14
N LEU A 34 38.61 -7.52 31.92
CA LEU A 34 39.44 -7.29 30.73
C LEU A 34 38.52 -6.75 29.60
N LEU A 35 38.80 -5.52 29.17
CA LEU A 35 38.19 -4.76 28.04
C LEU A 35 38.97 -5.11 26.73
N PRO A 36 38.71 -4.46 25.57
CA PRO A 36 37.48 -4.29 24.78
C PRO A 36 37.72 -4.66 23.28
N GLU A 37 36.67 -4.57 22.45
CA GLU A 37 36.65 -4.27 20.99
C GLU A 37 35.58 -5.08 20.24
N ALA A 38 34.35 -4.59 20.27
CA ALA A 38 33.30 -4.90 19.30
C ALA A 38 32.38 -3.69 19.20
N ARG A 39 32.94 -2.58 18.71
CA ARG A 39 32.22 -1.40 18.23
C ARG A 39 32.92 -1.01 16.96
N LEU A 40 32.35 -1.38 15.81
CA LEU A 40 32.54 -0.79 14.48
C LEU A 40 31.93 -1.76 13.47
N PHE A 41 30.66 -1.58 13.13
CA PHE A 41 30.09 -1.93 11.82
C PHE A 41 28.70 -1.29 11.74
N LEU A 42 28.67 0.04 11.68
CA LEU A 42 27.59 0.85 11.13
C LEU A 42 28.19 2.25 10.96
N ASP A 43 28.81 2.49 9.79
CA ASP A 43 28.67 3.71 9.00
C ASP A 43 29.76 3.86 7.93
N ASN A 44 29.27 4.27 6.75
CA ASN A 44 29.88 5.02 5.65
C ASN A 44 30.35 4.34 4.35
N PRO A 45 30.18 5.05 3.21
CA PRO A 45 30.05 4.48 1.87
C PRO A 45 31.28 4.77 0.98
N GLY A 46 31.34 4.07 -0.15
CA GLY A 46 32.03 4.55 -1.35
C GLY A 46 33.30 3.80 -1.75
N ARG A 47 33.21 3.18 -2.93
CA ARG A 47 34.23 2.96 -3.98
C ARG A 47 35.66 2.62 -3.52
N GLY A 48 36.10 1.43 -3.93
CA GLY A 48 37.53 1.12 -4.07
C GLY A 48 37.74 -0.14 -4.90
N ASN A 49 38.32 0.02 -6.08
CA ASN A 49 38.77 -1.04 -6.98
C ASN A 49 39.63 -2.09 -6.27
N TYR A 50 39.42 -3.37 -6.59
CA TYR A 50 40.40 -4.42 -6.29
C TYR A 50 41.39 -4.59 -7.45
N PRO A 51 42.70 -4.71 -7.16
CA PRO A 51 43.73 -4.95 -8.15
C PRO A 51 43.86 -6.44 -8.48
N THR A 52 44.19 -6.69 -9.74
CA THR A 52 44.72 -7.93 -10.28
C THR A 52 46.01 -8.36 -9.56
N ALA A 53 46.11 -9.65 -9.22
CA ALA A 53 47.39 -10.29 -8.95
C ALA A 53 47.45 -11.63 -9.70
N ALA A 54 48.45 -11.72 -10.56
CA ALA A 54 48.86 -12.90 -11.29
C ALA A 54 49.74 -13.80 -10.40
N ASN A 55 49.70 -15.11 -10.66
CA ASN A 55 50.89 -15.96 -10.64
C ASN A 55 50.65 -17.19 -11.52
N GLY A 56 51.64 -17.54 -12.34
CA GLY A 56 51.54 -18.55 -13.39
C GLY A 56 52.45 -19.77 -13.19
N SER A 57 52.31 -20.71 -14.13
CA SER A 57 53.31 -21.70 -14.61
C SER A 57 52.64 -22.47 -15.76
N GLN A 58 52.96 -22.16 -17.02
CA GLN A 58 53.87 -22.86 -17.95
C GLN A 58 53.46 -24.31 -18.32
N GLU A 59 52.99 -24.51 -19.56
CA GLU A 59 53.64 -25.33 -20.59
C GLU A 59 52.95 -25.17 -21.98
N ALA A 60 53.62 -25.62 -23.05
CA ALA A 60 53.70 -24.94 -24.35
C ALA A 60 53.03 -25.62 -25.57
N GLY A 61 52.53 -24.78 -26.50
CA GLY A 61 52.58 -24.94 -27.98
C GLY A 61 51.46 -25.70 -28.73
N PRO A 62 51.31 -25.54 -30.06
CA PRO A 62 51.46 -24.34 -30.89
C PRO A 62 50.26 -24.04 -31.84
N SER A 63 50.26 -22.79 -32.30
CA SER A 63 49.60 -22.15 -33.46
C SER A 63 48.87 -22.95 -34.55
N VAL A 64 47.67 -22.48 -34.91
CA VAL A 64 47.14 -22.51 -36.31
C VAL A 64 46.46 -21.18 -36.67
N ARG A 65 46.70 -20.76 -37.91
CA ARG A 65 46.35 -19.48 -38.54
C ARG A 65 44.88 -19.37 -39.00
N ARG A 66 44.38 -18.13 -38.93
CA ARG A 66 43.51 -17.38 -39.87
C ARG A 66 42.64 -18.16 -40.87
N ARG A 67 41.34 -17.80 -40.90
CA ARG A 67 40.66 -17.37 -42.15
C ARG A 67 39.41 -16.52 -41.84
N CYS A 68 39.45 -15.26 -42.27
CA CYS A 68 38.28 -14.43 -42.52
C CYS A 68 37.68 -14.81 -43.88
N TRP A 69 36.36 -14.73 -44.02
CA TRP A 69 35.69 -14.46 -45.28
C TRP A 69 34.77 -13.25 -45.13
N SER A 70 34.85 -12.39 -46.13
CA SER A 70 34.24 -11.08 -46.30
C SER A 70 33.02 -11.16 -47.22
N GLY A 71 32.03 -10.29 -47.01
CA GLY A 71 30.94 -10.03 -47.95
C GLY A 71 30.33 -8.63 -47.76
N ALA A 72 30.78 -7.70 -48.61
CA ALA A 72 30.44 -6.29 -48.80
C ALA A 72 28.94 -6.04 -49.20
N GLN A 73 28.31 -4.85 -49.30
CA GLN A 73 28.72 -3.43 -49.39
C GLN A 73 27.48 -2.48 -49.25
N ARG A 74 27.76 -1.16 -49.19
CA ARG A 74 26.89 0.03 -48.97
C ARG A 74 26.14 0.53 -50.23
N PRO A 75 25.46 1.72 -50.26
CA PRO A 75 26.07 3.10 -50.29
C PRO A 75 25.31 4.14 -49.41
N GLY A 76 25.72 5.41 -49.16
CA GLY A 76 26.72 6.31 -49.74
C GLY A 76 26.84 7.68 -49.00
N CYS A 77 27.79 8.48 -49.50
CA CYS A 77 28.29 9.85 -49.21
C CYS A 77 27.29 10.98 -48.84
N VAL A 78 27.62 12.23 -48.43
CA VAL A 78 28.76 13.07 -47.95
C VAL A 78 28.14 14.45 -47.62
N GLN A 79 28.55 15.16 -46.56
CA GLN A 79 28.86 16.62 -46.50
C GLN A 79 29.02 17.12 -45.04
N SER A 80 29.99 18.00 -44.84
CA SER A 80 30.32 18.77 -43.61
C SER A 80 29.89 20.25 -43.80
N PRO A 81 30.20 21.28 -42.93
CA PRO A 81 30.87 21.31 -41.61
C PRO A 81 30.29 22.29 -40.53
N ARG A 82 30.82 22.15 -39.29
CA ARG A 82 31.12 23.12 -38.18
C ARG A 82 30.55 24.57 -38.22
N ARG A 83 30.04 25.12 -37.09
CA ARG A 83 30.72 25.81 -35.94
C ARG A 83 29.74 26.71 -35.12
N SER A 84 30.12 27.01 -33.85
CA SER A 84 29.73 28.18 -32.98
C SER A 84 28.53 28.00 -32.01
N LEU A 85 28.46 28.47 -30.76
CA LEU A 85 29.37 29.05 -29.73
C LEU A 85 28.56 29.32 -28.41
N LEU A 86 29.20 29.16 -27.23
CA LEU A 86 29.03 29.89 -25.93
C LEU A 86 27.77 29.77 -25.02
N ILE A 87 27.99 29.52 -23.71
CA ILE A 87 27.97 30.46 -22.52
C ILE A 87 28.19 29.60 -21.24
N SER A 88 29.37 29.62 -20.61
CA SER A 88 29.78 30.31 -19.36
C SER A 88 29.02 29.97 -18.05
N MET A 89 29.71 29.36 -17.09
CA MET A 89 29.51 29.57 -15.65
C MET A 89 30.86 29.69 -14.93
N ALA A 90 31.05 30.81 -14.23
CA ALA A 90 32.23 31.12 -13.45
C ALA A 90 31.99 30.84 -11.96
N ARG A 91 32.97 30.18 -11.32
CA ARG A 91 33.14 30.07 -9.87
C ARG A 91 33.60 31.41 -9.29
N CYS A 92 33.19 31.71 -8.06
CA CYS A 92 33.96 32.58 -7.19
C CYS A 92 34.04 32.00 -5.77
N ARG A 93 35.22 32.18 -5.17
CA ARG A 93 35.72 31.62 -3.91
C ARG A 93 36.17 32.82 -3.07
N ARG A 94 35.84 32.89 -1.78
CA ARG A 94 36.63 33.65 -0.78
C ARG A 94 36.36 33.14 0.63
N ARG A 95 37.42 33.16 1.45
CA ARG A 95 37.56 32.59 2.79
C ARG A 95 38.23 33.66 3.70
N SER A 96 38.15 33.43 5.02
CA SER A 96 38.75 34.15 6.18
C SER A 96 38.01 35.44 6.60
N GLY A 97 37.70 35.73 7.87
CA GLY A 97 37.96 35.09 9.18
C GLY A 97 38.52 36.10 10.18
N ARG A 98 37.84 36.35 11.33
CA ARG A 98 38.39 36.63 12.69
C ARG A 98 37.34 37.12 13.70
N GLU A 99 37.59 36.74 14.96
CA GLU A 99 36.89 37.02 16.23
C GLU A 99 37.08 38.47 16.76
N GLU A 100 36.15 38.92 17.62
CA GLU A 100 36.35 39.36 19.03
C GLU A 100 35.26 40.37 19.49
N ASP A 101 34.44 39.94 20.45
CA ASP A 101 34.15 40.50 21.79
C ASP A 101 33.75 41.97 22.10
N LEU A 102 32.89 42.04 23.14
CA LEU A 102 32.62 43.09 24.17
C LEU A 102 31.38 44.03 24.08
N ALA A 103 30.37 43.63 24.86
CA ALA A 103 29.72 44.33 25.99
C ALA A 103 29.32 45.83 25.91
N SER A 104 28.04 46.13 26.16
CA SER A 104 27.52 46.89 27.34
C SER A 104 26.13 47.55 27.10
N SER A 105 25.21 47.36 28.06
CA SER A 105 23.99 48.18 28.32
C SER A 105 24.38 49.43 29.15
N PRO A 106 23.56 50.48 29.48
CA PRO A 106 22.07 50.51 29.62
C PRO A 106 21.27 51.83 29.33
N VAL A 107 19.94 51.66 29.12
CA VAL A 107 18.73 52.35 29.69
C VAL A 107 18.51 53.90 29.61
N LYS A 108 17.23 54.24 29.27
CA LYS A 108 16.39 55.48 29.42
C LYS A 108 16.31 56.34 28.15
N SER A 109 15.16 56.84 27.66
CA SER A 109 13.83 57.16 28.20
C SER A 109 12.81 57.31 27.04
N GLY A 110 11.50 57.15 27.30
CA GLY A 110 10.39 57.33 26.32
C GLY A 110 10.21 58.76 25.77
N PRO A 111 9.14 59.08 24.99
CA PRO A 111 7.76 58.75 25.32
C PRO A 111 6.84 58.30 24.17
N LYS A 112 5.63 57.93 24.60
CA LYS A 112 4.45 57.43 23.91
C LYS A 112 3.94 58.35 22.79
N THR A 113 3.59 57.77 21.64
CA THR A 113 2.69 58.39 20.65
C THR A 113 1.41 57.57 20.54
N GLY A 114 0.35 58.09 21.15
CA GLY A 114 -1.02 57.62 20.93
C GLY A 114 -1.60 58.33 19.71
N PHE A 115 -2.06 57.56 18.73
CA PHE A 115 -2.89 58.07 17.65
C PHE A 115 -4.31 58.29 18.17
N ARG A 116 -4.71 59.56 18.26
CA ARG A 116 -6.05 60.02 18.58
C ARG A 116 -6.73 60.40 17.25
N CYS A 117 -7.74 59.65 16.84
CA CYS A 117 -8.60 60.01 15.71
C CYS A 117 -9.45 61.23 16.10
N SER A 118 -9.38 62.31 15.32
CA SER A 118 -10.25 63.47 15.50
C SER A 118 -11.65 63.16 14.98
N VAL A 119 -12.65 63.55 15.78
CA VAL A 119 -14.06 63.59 15.38
C VAL A 119 -14.33 65.02 14.93
N GLN A 120 -14.48 65.23 13.63
CA GLN A 120 -14.97 66.49 13.07
C GLN A 120 -16.46 66.31 12.75
N ARG A 121 -17.31 66.99 13.52
CA ARG A 121 -18.73 67.20 13.20
C ARG A 121 -18.80 68.18 12.03
N PHE A 122 -19.37 67.74 10.91
CA PHE A 122 -20.04 68.63 9.97
C PHE A 122 -21.52 68.24 9.94
N GLY A 123 -22.36 69.19 10.32
CA GLY A 123 -23.80 69.10 10.14
C GLY A 123 -24.15 69.38 8.69
N LEU A 124 -25.05 68.57 8.13
CA LEU A 124 -25.77 68.88 6.91
C LEU A 124 -27.23 68.50 7.13
N VAL A 125 -28.03 69.56 7.25
CA VAL A 125 -29.49 69.52 7.14
C VAL A 125 -29.80 69.23 5.67
N GLY A 126 -30.44 68.09 5.39
CA GLY A 126 -30.89 67.70 4.06
C GLY A 126 -32.25 67.04 4.18
N ALA A 127 -33.27 67.71 3.64
CA ALA A 127 -34.67 67.34 3.72
C ALA A 127 -34.93 65.88 3.27
N GLY A 128 -35.64 65.14 4.12
CA GLY A 128 -36.08 63.79 3.83
C GLY A 128 -37.09 63.74 2.69
N ARG A 129 -36.74 63.00 1.63
CA ARG A 129 -37.71 62.22 0.87
C ARG A 129 -37.43 60.75 1.16
N SER A 130 -38.20 60.21 2.09
CA SER A 130 -38.23 58.78 2.37
C SER A 130 -38.91 58.07 1.20
N VAL A 131 -38.12 57.55 0.25
CA VAL A 131 -38.60 56.54 -0.68
C VAL A 131 -38.63 55.23 0.09
N THR A 132 -39.75 54.96 0.75
CA THR A 132 -40.03 53.63 1.32
C THR A 132 -40.31 52.69 0.16
N LEU A 133 -39.29 51.97 -0.30
CA LEU A 133 -39.47 50.82 -1.18
C LEU A 133 -40.27 49.78 -0.39
N LYS A 134 -41.59 49.73 -0.60
CA LYS A 134 -42.43 48.64 -0.10
C LYS A 134 -42.01 47.37 -0.83
N MET A 135 -41.01 46.66 -0.31
CA MET A 135 -40.80 45.25 -0.64
C MET A 135 -42.07 44.51 -0.25
N THR A 136 -42.85 44.11 -1.25
CA THR A 136 -44.04 43.28 -1.03
C THR A 136 -43.60 42.00 -0.32
N SER A 137 -44.40 41.47 0.61
CA SER A 137 -43.98 40.32 1.43
C SER A 137 -43.54 39.11 0.59
N LYS A 138 -44.05 38.98 -0.64
CA LYS A 138 -43.64 37.98 -1.63
C LYS A 138 -42.17 38.10 -2.05
N LEU A 139 -41.64 39.31 -2.22
CA LEU A 139 -40.22 39.51 -2.59
C LEU A 139 -39.28 39.15 -1.43
N LEU A 140 -39.71 39.43 -0.20
CA LEU A 140 -38.98 39.04 1.01
C LEU A 140 -38.94 37.52 1.17
N TRP A 141 -40.06 36.83 0.95
CA TRP A 141 -40.12 35.36 0.98
C TRP A 141 -39.28 34.72 -0.12
N VAL A 142 -39.27 35.25 -1.35
CA VAL A 142 -38.41 34.75 -2.43
C VAL A 142 -36.93 34.98 -2.10
N SER A 143 -36.57 36.11 -1.51
CA SER A 143 -35.18 36.39 -1.08
C SER A 143 -34.73 35.45 0.04
N VAL A 144 -35.63 35.14 0.99
CA VAL A 144 -35.37 34.21 2.10
C VAL A 144 -35.28 32.76 1.60
N ILE A 145 -36.14 32.36 0.65
CA ILE A 145 -36.09 31.03 0.04
C ILE A 145 -34.81 30.89 -0.80
N LEU A 146 -34.44 31.90 -1.59
CA LEU A 146 -33.21 31.89 -2.39
C LEU A 146 -31.96 31.90 -1.50
N ALA A 147 -31.98 32.66 -0.39
CA ALA A 147 -30.93 32.62 0.63
C ALA A 147 -30.88 31.27 1.35
N ALA A 148 -32.01 30.62 1.64
CA ALA A 148 -32.05 29.29 2.25
C ALA A 148 -31.57 28.19 1.28
N LEU A 149 -31.87 28.33 -0.02
CA LEU A 149 -31.39 27.45 -1.08
C LEU A 149 -29.89 27.62 -1.36
N THR A 150 -29.34 28.83 -1.26
CA THR A 150 -27.89 29.06 -1.39
C THR A 150 -27.12 28.72 -0.11
N LEU A 151 -27.72 28.91 1.08
CA LEU A 151 -27.11 28.53 2.36
C LEU A 151 -27.08 27.01 2.56
N SER A 152 -27.95 26.25 1.89
CA SER A 152 -27.92 24.77 1.87
C SER A 152 -26.81 24.19 0.99
N ILE A 153 -26.15 25.01 0.16
CA ILE A 153 -25.08 24.59 -0.75
C ILE A 153 -23.68 24.92 -0.17
N THR A 154 -23.61 25.75 0.86
CA THR A 154 -22.34 26.14 1.51
C THR A 154 -22.26 25.55 2.91
N PHE A 155 -21.19 24.81 3.20
CA PHE A 155 -20.90 24.04 4.44
C PHE A 155 -21.36 22.58 4.49
N SER A 156 -21.24 21.84 3.38
CA SER A 156 -20.65 20.51 3.56
C SER A 156 -19.15 20.72 3.72
N LEU A 157 -18.65 20.71 4.96
CA LEU A 157 -17.23 20.44 5.18
C LEU A 157 -16.93 19.16 4.37
N PRO A 158 -15.92 19.14 3.49
CA PRO A 158 -15.54 17.89 2.84
C PRO A 158 -15.39 16.86 3.96
N PRO A 159 -16.09 15.70 3.90
CA PRO A 159 -15.98 14.69 4.93
C PRO A 159 -14.50 14.47 5.17
N ASN A 160 -14.05 14.59 6.42
CA ASN A 160 -12.65 14.49 6.79
C ASN A 160 -12.07 13.25 6.10
N GLN A 161 -11.27 13.46 5.05
CA GLN A 161 -10.91 12.41 4.13
C GLN A 161 -10.10 11.39 4.92
N GLN A 162 -10.63 10.18 5.06
CA GLN A 162 -10.00 9.14 5.86
C GLN A 162 -8.64 8.83 5.27
N LYS A 163 -7.59 8.96 6.07
CA LYS A 163 -6.21 8.68 5.68
C LYS A 163 -5.85 7.27 6.09
N VAL A 164 -5.27 6.49 5.19
CA VAL A 164 -4.82 5.12 5.45
C VAL A 164 -3.35 5.01 5.06
N LEU A 165 -2.50 4.53 5.97
CA LEU A 165 -1.13 4.13 5.66
C LEU A 165 -1.01 2.62 5.90
N LEU A 166 -0.70 1.89 4.84
CA LEU A 166 -0.35 0.47 4.92
C LEU A 166 1.17 0.33 4.88
N VAL A 167 1.72 -0.34 5.89
CA VAL A 167 3.15 -0.60 6.03
C VAL A 167 3.38 -2.10 5.98
N SER A 168 4.26 -2.54 5.10
CA SER A 168 4.74 -3.92 5.05
C SER A 168 6.21 -3.99 5.48
N PHE A 169 6.50 -4.83 6.47
CA PHE A 169 7.85 -5.30 6.76
C PHE A 169 7.94 -6.73 6.22
N ASP A 170 8.67 -6.92 5.11
CA ASP A 170 8.72 -8.20 4.39
C ASP A 170 9.21 -9.34 5.30
N GLY A 171 8.60 -10.52 5.21
CA GLY A 171 9.01 -11.70 5.97
C GLY A 171 8.88 -11.59 7.50
N PHE A 172 8.16 -10.57 8.02
CA PHE A 172 7.91 -10.42 9.45
C PHE A 172 6.89 -11.46 9.94
N ARG A 173 7.43 -12.61 10.33
CA ARG A 173 6.69 -13.75 10.90
C ARG A 173 5.99 -13.38 12.21
N TRP A 174 4.77 -13.91 12.39
CA TRP A 174 3.89 -13.57 13.52
C TRP A 174 4.54 -13.67 14.92
N ASP A 175 5.46 -14.61 15.12
CA ASP A 175 6.07 -14.90 16.42
C ASP A 175 7.26 -13.98 16.76
N TYR A 176 7.81 -13.25 15.78
CA TYR A 176 8.95 -12.34 15.99
C TYR A 176 8.63 -11.25 17.01
N LEU A 177 7.36 -10.84 17.10
CA LEU A 177 6.87 -9.92 18.13
C LEU A 177 7.27 -10.35 19.55
N TYR A 178 7.41 -11.64 19.80
CA TYR A 178 7.63 -12.21 21.13
C TYR A 178 9.06 -12.75 21.35
N ARG A 179 9.93 -12.68 20.34
CA ARG A 179 11.30 -13.21 20.42
C ARG A 179 12.26 -12.29 21.16
N VAL A 180 12.05 -10.98 21.03
CA VAL A 180 12.82 -9.92 21.71
C VAL A 180 11.87 -8.81 22.18
N PRO A 181 12.30 -7.91 23.08
CA PRO A 181 11.50 -6.73 23.41
C PRO A 181 11.23 -5.88 22.17
N THR A 182 9.95 -5.78 21.78
CA THR A 182 9.47 -4.94 20.66
C THR A 182 8.49 -3.87 21.18
N PRO A 183 8.97 -2.87 21.94
CA PRO A 183 8.11 -1.92 22.64
C PRO A 183 7.19 -1.11 21.72
N HIS A 184 7.60 -0.80 20.48
CA HIS A 184 6.77 -0.02 19.55
C HIS A 184 5.67 -0.87 18.93
N PHE A 185 5.95 -2.12 18.56
CA PHE A 185 4.92 -3.06 18.14
C PHE A 185 3.93 -3.34 19.28
N HIS A 186 4.41 -3.60 20.49
CA HIS A 186 3.56 -3.79 21.67
C HIS A 186 2.75 -2.54 22.03
N TYR A 187 3.27 -1.34 21.77
CA TYR A 187 2.52 -0.10 21.91
C TYR A 187 1.31 -0.09 20.95
N VAL A 188 1.50 -0.45 19.67
CA VAL A 188 0.40 -0.54 18.70
C VAL A 188 -0.61 -1.61 19.13
N MET A 189 -0.16 -2.79 19.57
CA MET A 189 -1.04 -3.85 20.09
C MET A 189 -1.90 -3.37 21.26
N LYS A 190 -1.29 -2.66 22.21
CA LYS A 190 -1.98 -2.16 23.42
C LYS A 190 -2.98 -1.06 23.12
N TYR A 191 -2.68 -0.17 22.17
CA TYR A 191 -3.50 1.02 21.89
C TYR A 191 -4.30 0.93 20.59
N GLY A 192 -4.27 -0.21 19.91
CA GLY A 192 -4.95 -0.45 18.65
C GLY A 192 -5.55 -1.86 18.57
N VAL A 193 -5.43 -2.48 17.41
CA VAL A 193 -5.87 -3.84 17.13
C VAL A 193 -4.68 -4.75 16.81
N HIS A 194 -4.82 -6.02 17.17
CA HIS A 194 -3.88 -7.08 16.83
C HIS A 194 -4.65 -8.32 16.36
N VAL A 195 -4.21 -8.94 15.28
CA VAL A 195 -4.74 -10.23 14.83
C VAL A 195 -3.67 -11.28 15.07
N LYS A 196 -4.02 -12.32 15.85
CA LYS A 196 -3.03 -13.33 16.28
C LYS A 196 -2.52 -14.20 15.14
N GLN A 197 -3.38 -14.49 14.17
CA GLN A 197 -3.05 -15.35 13.04
C GLN A 197 -3.58 -14.72 11.74
N VAL A 198 -2.69 -14.49 10.79
CA VAL A 198 -3.05 -14.09 9.44
C VAL A 198 -2.73 -15.25 8.51
N THR A 199 -3.74 -15.80 7.86
CA THR A 199 -3.51 -16.78 6.79
C THR A 199 -3.33 -16.04 5.48
N ASN A 200 -2.10 -16.04 4.98
CA ASN A 200 -1.73 -15.50 3.68
C ASN A 200 -2.05 -16.49 2.54
N ILE A 201 -1.77 -16.13 1.29
CA ILE A 201 -2.11 -16.99 0.14
C ILE A 201 -0.96 -17.93 -0.20
N PHE A 202 -1.27 -19.00 -0.94
CA PHE A 202 -0.25 -19.88 -1.52
C PHE A 202 0.09 -19.41 -2.95
N ILE A 203 1.35 -19.43 -3.38
CA ILE A 203 2.57 -19.67 -2.58
C ILE A 203 2.89 -18.47 -1.69
N THR A 204 3.55 -18.69 -0.55
CA THR A 204 3.86 -17.63 0.42
C THR A 204 5.12 -16.84 0.01
N LYS A 205 5.11 -16.28 -1.21
CA LYS A 205 6.17 -15.45 -1.80
C LYS A 205 5.78 -13.97 -1.86
N THR A 206 6.78 -13.13 -1.99
CA THR A 206 6.68 -11.67 -1.92
C THR A 206 5.69 -11.05 -2.89
N TYR A 207 5.90 -11.24 -4.20
CA TYR A 207 5.10 -10.58 -5.23
C TYR A 207 3.63 -11.04 -5.20
N PRO A 208 3.32 -12.35 -5.14
CA PRO A 208 1.94 -12.81 -5.03
C PRO A 208 1.22 -12.26 -3.80
N ASN A 209 1.84 -12.30 -2.62
CA ASN A 209 1.17 -11.88 -1.39
C ASN A 209 1.05 -10.36 -1.28
N HIS A 210 2.08 -9.59 -1.65
CA HIS A 210 1.96 -8.13 -1.68
C HIS A 210 0.89 -7.65 -2.67
N TYR A 211 0.72 -8.33 -3.81
CA TYR A 211 -0.34 -8.00 -4.76
C TYR A 211 -1.73 -8.43 -4.26
N THR A 212 -1.82 -9.55 -3.55
CA THR A 212 -3.03 -9.95 -2.80
C THR A 212 -3.46 -8.89 -1.80
N LEU A 213 -2.55 -8.35 -0.99
CA LEU A 213 -2.87 -7.36 0.05
C LEU A 213 -3.54 -6.09 -0.52
N VAL A 214 -3.25 -5.75 -1.79
CA VAL A 214 -3.76 -4.56 -2.47
C VAL A 214 -4.85 -4.83 -3.50
N THR A 215 -5.24 -6.09 -3.72
CA THR A 215 -6.31 -6.48 -4.67
C THR A 215 -7.41 -7.32 -4.02
N GLY A 216 -7.11 -8.00 -2.91
CA GLY A 216 -7.99 -8.94 -2.23
C GLY A 216 -8.20 -10.25 -3.00
N LEU A 217 -7.36 -10.51 -4.00
CA LEU A 217 -7.46 -11.65 -4.91
C LEU A 217 -6.43 -12.72 -4.55
N PHE A 218 -6.72 -13.99 -4.88
CA PHE A 218 -5.69 -15.05 -4.88
C PHE A 218 -4.74 -14.92 -6.07
N ALA A 219 -3.59 -15.59 -5.97
CA ALA A 219 -2.58 -15.65 -7.03
C ALA A 219 -3.14 -16.04 -8.39
N GLU A 220 -4.01 -17.07 -8.41
CA GLU A 220 -4.62 -17.53 -9.65
C GLU A 220 -5.56 -16.49 -10.30
N ASN A 221 -6.10 -15.54 -9.52
CA ASN A 221 -7.02 -14.52 -10.01
C ASN A 221 -6.32 -13.21 -10.40
N HIS A 222 -5.24 -12.84 -9.71
CA HIS A 222 -4.51 -11.60 -10.02
C HIS A 222 -3.31 -11.78 -10.94
N GLY A 223 -3.01 -13.01 -11.37
CA GLY A 223 -2.02 -13.30 -12.41
C GLY A 223 -0.56 -13.34 -11.96
N ILE A 224 -0.22 -12.73 -10.82
CA ILE A 224 1.11 -12.82 -10.20
C ILE A 224 1.22 -14.12 -9.38
N VAL A 225 1.65 -15.22 -9.99
CA VAL A 225 1.61 -16.55 -9.34
C VAL A 225 2.88 -16.96 -8.61
N ALA A 226 4.00 -16.30 -8.87
CA ALA A 226 5.28 -16.51 -8.21
C ALA A 226 6.18 -15.28 -8.39
N ASN A 227 7.36 -15.26 -7.75
CA ASN A 227 8.37 -14.23 -8.00
C ASN A 227 9.06 -14.43 -9.36
N ASP A 228 9.11 -15.68 -9.84
CA ASP A 228 9.54 -16.06 -11.17
C ASP A 228 8.44 -16.89 -11.83
N MET A 229 7.95 -16.46 -13.00
CA MET A 229 6.88 -17.13 -13.71
C MET A 229 7.00 -16.96 -15.22
N PHE A 230 6.37 -17.86 -15.97
CA PHE A 230 6.35 -17.82 -17.43
C PHE A 230 4.92 -17.75 -17.93
N ASP A 231 4.64 -16.81 -18.84
CA ASP A 231 3.36 -16.72 -19.52
C ASP A 231 3.46 -17.38 -20.90
N PRO A 232 2.77 -18.53 -21.12
CA PRO A 232 2.87 -19.26 -22.37
C PRO A 232 2.15 -18.58 -23.54
N ILE A 233 1.21 -17.65 -23.28
CA ILE A 233 0.51 -16.92 -24.34
C ILE A 233 1.35 -15.73 -24.79
N LEU A 234 1.93 -14.99 -23.84
CA LEU A 234 2.83 -13.88 -24.14
C LEU A 234 4.21 -14.36 -24.62
N ASN A 235 4.56 -15.61 -24.29
CA ASN A 235 5.90 -16.18 -24.47
C ASN A 235 6.97 -15.28 -23.82
N LYS A 236 6.71 -14.87 -22.57
CA LYS A 236 7.56 -13.98 -21.78
C LYS A 236 7.75 -14.54 -20.37
N SER A 237 8.93 -14.30 -19.80
CA SER A 237 9.23 -14.58 -18.40
C SER A 237 9.14 -13.31 -17.56
N PHE A 238 8.48 -13.42 -16.42
CA PHE A 238 8.53 -12.48 -15.32
C PHE A 238 9.63 -12.96 -14.38
N SER A 239 10.67 -12.16 -14.18
CA SER A 239 11.80 -12.51 -13.32
C SER A 239 12.50 -11.26 -12.84
N LEU A 240 12.92 -11.29 -11.57
CA LEU A 240 13.71 -10.24 -10.93
C LEU A 240 15.07 -10.06 -11.63
N ASP A 241 15.71 -11.16 -12.03
CA ASP A 241 17.05 -11.15 -12.63
C ASP A 241 17.11 -10.44 -13.98
N HIS A 242 15.98 -10.46 -14.71
CA HIS A 242 15.87 -9.86 -16.03
C HIS A 242 15.13 -8.53 -16.03
N MET A 243 14.61 -8.09 -14.87
CA MET A 243 13.85 -6.85 -14.70
C MET A 243 12.65 -6.71 -15.66
N ASN A 244 12.13 -7.82 -16.18
CA ASN A 244 10.91 -7.86 -17.00
C ASN A 244 9.64 -7.71 -16.15
N ILE A 245 9.80 -7.59 -14.83
CA ILE A 245 8.72 -7.35 -13.87
C ILE A 245 7.92 -6.07 -14.15
N TYR A 246 8.46 -5.14 -14.95
CA TYR A 246 7.83 -3.87 -15.32
C TYR A 246 6.85 -3.96 -16.49
N ASP A 247 6.76 -5.11 -17.15
CA ASP A 247 5.78 -5.35 -18.21
C ASP A 247 4.37 -5.43 -17.59
N SER A 248 3.53 -4.42 -17.88
CA SER A 248 2.19 -4.29 -17.30
C SER A 248 1.28 -5.48 -17.59
N GLU A 249 1.50 -6.20 -18.70
CA GLU A 249 0.72 -7.37 -19.08
C GLU A 249 0.69 -8.47 -18.01
N PHE A 250 1.72 -8.56 -17.16
CA PHE A 250 1.72 -9.49 -16.03
C PHE A 250 0.75 -9.08 -14.91
N TRP A 251 0.50 -7.79 -14.74
CA TRP A 251 -0.22 -7.24 -13.59
C TRP A 251 -1.68 -6.87 -13.90
N ASP A 252 -2.00 -6.73 -15.19
CA ASP A 252 -3.29 -6.24 -15.69
C ASP A 252 -4.47 -7.19 -15.46
N GLU A 253 -4.28 -8.37 -14.87
CA GLU A 253 -5.39 -9.26 -14.46
C GLU A 253 -6.14 -8.73 -13.22
N ALA A 254 -5.58 -7.77 -12.48
CA ALA A 254 -6.22 -7.16 -11.32
C ALA A 254 -6.09 -5.63 -11.27
N THR A 255 -7.02 -4.99 -10.57
CA THR A 255 -6.95 -3.55 -10.27
C THR A 255 -6.52 -3.34 -8.81
N PRO A 256 -5.30 -2.86 -8.55
CA PRO A 256 -4.84 -2.61 -7.19
C PRO A 256 -5.53 -1.40 -6.54
N ILE A 257 -5.46 -1.33 -5.21
CA ILE A 257 -6.15 -0.35 -4.37
C ILE A 257 -5.82 1.10 -4.73
N TRP A 258 -4.60 1.41 -5.16
CA TRP A 258 -4.23 2.78 -5.56
C TRP A 258 -4.97 3.24 -6.82
N ILE A 259 -5.17 2.34 -7.79
CA ILE A 259 -5.99 2.62 -8.98
C ILE A 259 -7.46 2.75 -8.58
N THR A 260 -7.95 1.86 -7.72
CA THR A 260 -9.34 1.91 -7.21
C THR A 260 -9.62 3.26 -6.52
N ASN A 261 -8.70 3.70 -5.65
CA ASN A 261 -8.77 4.98 -4.94
C ASN A 261 -8.70 6.18 -5.90
N GLN A 262 -7.84 6.13 -6.93
CA GLN A 262 -7.75 7.17 -7.96
C GLN A 262 -8.98 7.27 -8.85
N ARG A 263 -9.61 6.13 -9.20
CA ARG A 263 -10.89 6.11 -9.92
C ARG A 263 -12.02 6.73 -9.11
N ALA A 264 -11.93 6.72 -7.78
CA ALA A 264 -12.86 7.40 -6.88
C ALA A 264 -12.57 8.92 -6.70
N GLY A 265 -11.57 9.47 -7.41
CA GLY A 265 -11.22 10.89 -7.36
C GLY A 265 -10.27 11.27 -6.22
N HIS A 266 -9.53 10.30 -5.68
CA HIS A 266 -8.54 10.51 -4.62
C HIS A 266 -7.10 10.30 -5.10
N SER A 267 -6.13 10.59 -4.23
CA SER A 267 -4.70 10.50 -4.55
C SER A 267 -4.00 9.46 -3.68
N SER A 268 -3.07 8.72 -4.29
CA SER A 268 -2.33 7.63 -3.64
C SER A 268 -0.83 7.87 -3.69
N GLY A 269 -0.11 7.49 -2.63
CA GLY A 269 1.34 7.49 -2.55
C GLY A 269 1.89 6.10 -2.29
N ALA A 270 2.93 5.67 -3.01
CA ALA A 270 3.56 4.36 -2.80
C ALA A 270 5.09 4.47 -2.72
N ALA A 271 5.64 4.21 -1.54
CA ALA A 271 7.06 4.07 -1.34
C ALA A 271 7.45 2.60 -1.52
N MET A 272 7.78 2.24 -2.78
CA MET A 272 8.37 0.96 -3.19
C MET A 272 7.50 -0.28 -2.96
N TRP A 273 6.17 -0.13 -2.94
CA TRP A 273 5.28 -1.29 -2.85
C TRP A 273 5.37 -2.13 -4.15
N PRO A 274 5.43 -3.48 -4.10
CA PRO A 274 5.49 -4.31 -5.30
C PRO A 274 4.36 -4.00 -6.31
N GLY A 275 4.74 -3.70 -7.55
CA GLY A 275 3.82 -3.31 -8.63
C GLY A 275 3.46 -1.82 -8.66
N SER A 276 3.84 -1.02 -7.67
CA SER A 276 3.51 0.41 -7.62
C SER A 276 4.30 1.26 -8.61
N ASP A 277 5.46 0.79 -9.05
CA ASP A 277 6.29 1.37 -10.11
C ASP A 277 6.08 0.69 -11.48
N VAL A 278 4.98 -0.06 -11.61
CA VAL A 278 4.49 -0.65 -12.87
C VAL A 278 3.28 0.13 -13.37
N LYS A 279 3.18 0.31 -14.69
CA LYS A 279 2.11 1.09 -15.32
C LYS A 279 0.82 0.27 -15.52
N ILE A 280 0.31 -0.33 -14.43
CA ILE A 280 -0.86 -1.22 -14.42
C ILE A 280 -2.09 -0.47 -14.93
N HIS A 281 -2.80 -1.05 -15.90
CA HIS A 281 -3.91 -0.40 -16.61
C HIS A 281 -3.57 1.03 -17.07
N LYS A 282 -2.33 1.21 -17.57
CA LYS A 282 -1.78 2.49 -18.04
C LYS A 282 -1.67 3.56 -16.95
N THR A 283 -1.71 3.17 -15.67
CA THR A 283 -1.81 4.09 -14.52
C THR A 283 -0.78 3.76 -13.44
N PHE A 284 -0.10 4.78 -12.92
CA PHE A 284 0.72 4.69 -11.70
C PHE A 284 -0.06 5.25 -10.50
N PRO A 285 0.37 5.01 -9.25
CA PRO A 285 -0.02 5.83 -8.12
C PRO A 285 0.26 7.33 -8.39
N THR A 286 -0.53 8.24 -7.82
CA THR A 286 -0.32 9.71 -7.95
C THR A 286 1.11 10.12 -7.62
N HIS A 287 1.68 9.52 -6.57
CA HIS A 287 3.09 9.60 -6.24
C HIS A 287 3.65 8.21 -6.00
N TYR A 288 4.84 7.91 -6.53
CA TYR A 288 5.52 6.66 -6.24
C TYR A 288 7.03 6.82 -6.28
N LEU A 289 7.74 5.91 -5.61
CA LEU A 289 9.18 5.73 -5.74
C LEU A 289 9.45 4.47 -6.57
N PRO A 290 10.28 4.54 -7.63
CA PRO A 290 10.82 3.34 -8.26
C PRO A 290 11.59 2.51 -7.23
N TYR A 291 11.51 1.18 -7.33
CA TYR A 291 12.23 0.30 -6.42
C TYR A 291 13.73 0.58 -6.44
N ASN A 292 14.30 0.79 -5.25
CA ASN A 292 15.73 0.95 -5.03
C ASN A 292 16.04 0.64 -3.56
N GLU A 293 16.53 -0.56 -3.30
CA GLU A 293 16.89 -1.06 -1.96
C GLU A 293 17.82 -0.12 -1.18
N SER A 294 18.66 0.66 -1.88
CA SER A 294 19.60 1.59 -1.25
C SER A 294 18.94 2.82 -0.61
N VAL A 295 17.65 3.08 -0.88
CA VAL A 295 16.92 4.20 -0.27
C VAL A 295 16.55 3.84 1.17
N SER A 296 17.05 4.64 2.12
CA SER A 296 16.84 4.43 3.55
C SER A 296 15.36 4.42 3.95
N PHE A 297 15.04 3.71 5.04
CA PHE A 297 13.69 3.69 5.59
C PHE A 297 13.22 5.11 5.95
N GLU A 298 14.13 5.92 6.48
CA GLU A 298 13.91 7.31 6.86
C GLU A 298 13.50 8.17 5.66
N ASP A 299 14.16 8.01 4.52
CA ASP A 299 13.81 8.73 3.29
C ASP A 299 12.46 8.28 2.73
N ARG A 300 12.15 6.98 2.80
CA ARG A 300 10.82 6.46 2.41
C ARG A 300 9.72 7.03 3.30
N VAL A 301 9.94 7.05 4.62
CA VAL A 301 9.02 7.68 5.59
C VAL A 301 8.89 9.18 5.32
N ALA A 302 9.98 9.89 5.06
CA ALA A 302 9.95 11.32 4.75
C ALA A 302 9.07 11.60 3.53
N LYS A 303 9.14 10.78 2.47
CA LYS A 303 8.28 10.87 1.30
C LYS A 303 6.80 10.63 1.61
N ILE A 304 6.50 9.61 2.41
CA ILE A 304 5.13 9.34 2.87
C ILE A 304 4.55 10.54 3.64
N ILE A 305 5.32 11.10 4.57
CA ILE A 305 4.90 12.28 5.34
C ILE A 305 4.71 13.50 4.43
N GLU A 306 5.64 13.74 3.49
CA GLU A 306 5.55 14.81 2.49
C GLU A 306 4.22 14.71 1.71
N TRP A 307 3.88 13.52 1.19
CA TRP A 307 2.66 13.33 0.40
C TRP A 307 1.38 13.50 1.22
N PHE A 308 1.34 13.03 2.47
CA PHE A 308 0.17 13.21 3.35
C PHE A 308 -0.05 14.65 3.85
N THR A 309 0.99 15.48 3.78
CA THR A 309 1.01 16.87 4.25
C THR A 309 1.15 17.90 3.13
N SER A 310 1.13 17.45 1.88
CA SER A 310 1.20 18.31 0.70
C SER A 310 -0.06 19.18 0.56
N LYS A 311 -0.03 20.13 -0.39
CA LYS A 311 -1.20 20.98 -0.70
C LYS A 311 -2.37 20.17 -1.28
N GLU A 312 -2.06 19.10 -2.00
CA GLU A 312 -3.01 18.15 -2.57
C GLU A 312 -2.72 16.77 -1.95
N PRO A 313 -3.11 16.58 -0.67
CA PRO A 313 -2.63 15.44 0.10
C PRO A 313 -3.19 14.13 -0.42
N ILE A 314 -2.37 13.08 -0.36
CA ILE A 314 -2.86 11.71 -0.53
C ILE A 314 -3.77 11.31 0.64
N ASN A 315 -4.69 10.39 0.40
CA ASN A 315 -5.46 9.70 1.44
C ASN A 315 -5.04 8.24 1.62
N LEU A 316 -4.28 7.68 0.68
CA LEU A 316 -3.74 6.34 0.76
C LEU A 316 -2.22 6.38 0.59
N GLY A 317 -1.50 5.86 1.57
CA GLY A 317 -0.06 5.64 1.54
C GLY A 317 0.27 4.15 1.63
N LEU A 318 1.23 3.69 0.84
CA LEU A 318 1.80 2.34 0.89
C LEU A 318 3.30 2.45 1.16
N LEU A 319 3.82 1.74 2.16
CA LEU A 319 5.23 1.76 2.53
C LEU A 319 5.74 0.32 2.65
N TYR A 320 6.79 0.00 1.91
CA TYR A 320 7.45 -1.30 1.93
C TYR A 320 8.88 -1.18 2.49
N TRP A 321 9.29 -2.19 3.27
CA TRP A 321 10.64 -2.37 3.77
C TRP A 321 11.04 -3.84 3.70
N GLU A 322 12.25 -4.09 3.24
CA GLU A 322 12.79 -5.42 2.86
C GLU A 322 13.08 -6.31 4.07
N ASP A 323 13.46 -5.75 5.21
CA ASP A 323 13.71 -6.54 6.41
C ASP A 323 12.44 -6.76 7.25
N PRO A 324 12.33 -7.88 7.97
CA PRO A 324 13.40 -8.87 8.26
C PRO A 324 13.57 -10.02 7.26
N ASP A 325 12.98 -9.98 6.06
CA ASP A 325 13.08 -11.07 5.08
C ASP A 325 14.52 -11.32 4.62
N ASP A 326 15.21 -10.27 4.14
CA ASP A 326 16.59 -10.35 3.63
C ASP A 326 17.54 -10.99 4.66
N MET A 327 17.54 -10.44 5.88
CA MET A 327 18.32 -11.04 6.97
C MET A 327 17.81 -12.42 7.40
N GLY A 328 16.51 -12.68 7.30
CA GLY A 328 15.91 -13.99 7.55
C GLY A 328 16.44 -15.07 6.59
N HIS A 329 16.61 -14.73 5.31
CA HIS A 329 17.23 -15.60 4.31
C HIS A 329 18.70 -15.90 4.63
N HIS A 330 19.47 -14.86 4.96
CA HIS A 330 20.91 -14.98 5.20
C HIS A 330 21.28 -15.63 6.53
N LEU A 331 20.53 -15.35 7.59
CA LEU A 331 20.84 -15.82 8.95
C LEU A 331 20.04 -17.07 9.33
N GLY A 332 18.87 -17.27 8.74
CA GLY A 332 17.87 -18.23 9.18
C GLY A 332 17.02 -17.66 10.33
N PRO A 333 15.70 -17.90 10.34
CA PRO A 333 14.77 -17.25 11.27
C PRO A 333 15.01 -17.64 12.74
N ASP A 334 15.65 -18.79 13.00
CA ASP A 334 15.91 -19.30 14.35
C ASP A 334 17.33 -18.95 14.86
N SER A 335 18.11 -18.22 14.06
CA SER A 335 19.40 -17.72 14.49
C SER A 335 19.26 -16.69 15.62
N PRO A 336 20.11 -16.73 16.67
CA PRO A 336 20.12 -15.69 17.70
C PRO A 336 20.48 -14.31 17.14
N LEU A 337 21.12 -14.26 15.96
CA LEU A 337 21.42 -13.01 15.25
C LEU A 337 20.17 -12.30 14.69
N MET A 338 19.02 -12.98 14.63
CA MET A 338 17.74 -12.34 14.30
C MET A 338 17.25 -11.41 15.42
N GLY A 339 17.72 -11.56 16.66
CA GLY A 339 17.31 -10.70 17.77
C GLY A 339 17.59 -9.20 17.52
N PRO A 340 18.83 -8.82 17.17
CA PRO A 340 19.17 -7.47 16.73
C PRO A 340 18.37 -6.98 15.51
N VAL A 341 18.13 -7.83 14.51
CA VAL A 341 17.35 -7.49 13.30
C VAL A 341 15.91 -7.12 13.69
N ILE A 342 15.24 -7.98 14.45
CA ILE A 342 13.86 -7.72 14.92
C ILE A 342 13.80 -6.44 15.78
N SER A 343 14.83 -6.20 16.61
CA SER A 343 14.93 -4.98 17.41
C SER A 343 15.08 -3.72 16.55
N ASP A 344 15.83 -3.80 15.44
CA ASP A 344 15.96 -2.71 14.47
C ASP A 344 14.61 -2.41 13.79
N ILE A 345 13.85 -3.43 13.39
CA ILE A 345 12.53 -3.24 12.79
C ILE A 345 11.54 -2.59 13.78
N ASP A 346 11.59 -2.96 15.07
CA ASP A 346 10.82 -2.25 16.09
C ASP A 346 11.24 -0.78 16.24
N ASN A 347 12.54 -0.47 16.17
CA ASN A 347 13.04 0.91 16.18
C ASN A 347 12.58 1.69 14.94
N LYS A 348 12.57 1.08 13.75
CA LYS A 348 12.03 1.69 12.53
C LYS A 348 10.54 2.01 12.66
N LEU A 349 9.75 1.10 13.23
CA LEU A 349 8.35 1.39 13.57
C LEU A 349 8.27 2.57 14.56
N GLY A 350 9.12 2.61 15.58
CA GLY A 350 9.21 3.73 16.52
C GLY A 350 9.48 5.07 15.84
N TYR A 351 10.44 5.10 14.92
CA TYR A 351 10.76 6.27 14.09
C TYR A 351 9.54 6.71 13.26
N LEU A 352 8.87 5.79 12.57
CA LEU A 352 7.65 6.09 11.82
C LEU A 352 6.56 6.71 12.71
N ILE A 353 6.30 6.12 13.88
CA ILE A 353 5.34 6.63 14.86
C ILE A 353 5.71 8.06 15.29
N GLU A 354 6.99 8.32 15.56
CA GLU A 354 7.49 9.66 15.92
C GLU A 354 7.25 10.67 14.81
N MET A 355 7.57 10.31 13.56
CA MET A 355 7.39 11.19 12.41
C MET A 355 5.92 11.47 12.12
N LEU A 356 5.03 10.47 12.23
CA LEU A 356 3.59 10.66 12.13
C LEU A 356 3.05 11.60 13.23
N LYS A 357 3.59 11.53 14.46
CA LYS A 357 3.22 12.46 15.55
C LYS A 357 3.68 13.89 15.25
N LYS A 358 4.94 14.07 14.83
CA LYS A 358 5.48 15.39 14.44
C LYS A 358 4.66 16.03 13.32
N ALA A 359 4.24 15.24 12.34
CA ALA A 359 3.40 15.67 11.23
C ALA A 359 1.91 15.85 11.59
N LYS A 360 1.51 15.63 12.85
CA LYS A 360 0.11 15.66 13.32
C LYS A 360 -0.82 14.68 12.61
N LEU A 361 -0.26 13.60 12.05
CA LEU A 361 -1.01 12.52 11.37
C LEU A 361 -1.40 11.40 12.33
N TRP A 362 -0.67 11.19 13.43
CA TRP A 362 -0.86 10.04 14.34
C TRP A 362 -2.30 9.81 14.83
N ASN A 363 -3.05 10.88 15.10
CA ASN A 363 -4.43 10.79 15.60
C ASN A 363 -5.51 10.90 14.51
N THR A 364 -5.11 11.18 13.27
CA THR A 364 -6.03 11.41 12.14
C THR A 364 -5.91 10.35 11.04
N LEU A 365 -4.82 9.57 11.06
CA LEU A 365 -4.51 8.52 10.10
C LEU A 365 -4.80 7.13 10.69
N ASN A 366 -5.30 6.23 9.84
CA ASN A 366 -5.46 4.82 10.10
C ASN A 366 -4.21 4.07 9.61
N LEU A 367 -3.33 3.71 10.54
CA LEU A 367 -2.10 2.95 10.29
C LEU A 367 -2.41 1.46 10.35
N ILE A 368 -2.00 0.70 9.33
CA ILE A 368 -2.00 -0.76 9.30
C ILE A 368 -0.54 -1.20 9.10
N ILE A 369 -0.08 -2.12 9.93
CA ILE A 369 1.24 -2.73 9.87
C ILE A 369 1.04 -4.21 9.63
N THR A 370 1.61 -4.73 8.56
CA THR A 370 1.47 -6.11 8.13
C THR A 370 2.81 -6.64 7.64
N SER A 371 2.79 -7.91 7.27
CA SER A 371 3.76 -8.52 6.36
C SER A 371 2.98 -9.34 5.33
N ASP A 372 3.69 -9.90 4.37
CA ASP A 372 3.21 -10.72 3.27
C ASP A 372 3.35 -12.22 3.57
N HIS A 373 4.43 -12.62 4.24
CA HIS A 373 4.66 -13.98 4.72
C HIS A 373 5.51 -14.02 5.99
N GLY A 374 5.74 -15.24 6.48
CA GLY A 374 6.76 -15.54 7.48
C GLY A 374 8.02 -16.14 6.86
N MET A 375 8.74 -16.95 7.62
CA MET A 375 10.04 -17.52 7.24
C MET A 375 10.27 -18.86 7.94
N THR A 376 10.91 -19.83 7.29
CA THR A 376 11.27 -21.14 7.87
C THR A 376 12.77 -21.39 7.83
N GLN A 377 13.31 -22.04 8.87
CA GLN A 377 14.70 -22.47 8.92
C GLN A 377 14.98 -23.64 7.97
N CYS A 378 15.92 -23.44 7.06
CA CYS A 378 16.43 -24.44 6.14
C CYS A 378 17.73 -25.06 6.65
N SER A 379 18.13 -26.19 6.05
CA SER A 379 19.43 -26.84 6.30
C SER A 379 19.97 -27.48 5.02
N GLU A 380 21.28 -27.40 4.80
CA GLU A 380 21.97 -28.07 3.68
C GLU A 380 21.84 -29.61 3.73
N GLU A 381 21.53 -30.16 4.91
CA GLU A 381 21.23 -31.60 5.09
C GLU A 381 19.83 -31.97 4.59
N ARG A 382 18.95 -30.98 4.40
CA ARG A 382 17.56 -31.14 3.95
C ARG A 382 17.36 -30.55 2.55
N VAL A 383 18.17 -31.01 1.60
CA VAL A 383 18.15 -30.58 0.19
C VAL A 383 17.68 -31.71 -0.71
N ILE A 384 16.76 -31.38 -1.63
CA ILE A 384 16.24 -32.24 -2.69
C ILE A 384 16.85 -31.74 -4.00
N GLU A 385 17.78 -32.52 -4.57
CA GLU A 385 18.47 -32.21 -5.83
C GLU A 385 17.72 -32.82 -7.01
N LEU A 386 17.11 -32.00 -7.88
CA LEU A 386 16.31 -32.48 -9.01
C LEU A 386 17.14 -33.30 -10.03
N ASP A 387 18.40 -32.90 -10.29
CA ASP A 387 19.32 -33.59 -11.21
C ASP A 387 19.58 -35.06 -10.84
N ARG A 388 19.27 -35.48 -9.60
CA ARG A 388 19.39 -36.89 -9.17
C ARG A 388 18.24 -37.77 -9.64
N TYR A 389 17.10 -37.18 -10.00
CA TYR A 389 15.86 -37.89 -10.29
C TYR A 389 15.43 -37.73 -11.75
N VAL A 390 15.66 -36.56 -12.35
CA VAL A 390 15.21 -36.24 -13.70
C VAL A 390 16.29 -35.45 -14.44
N ASP A 391 16.47 -35.76 -15.72
CA ASP A 391 17.39 -35.02 -16.59
C ASP A 391 16.84 -33.61 -16.85
N LYS A 392 17.66 -32.59 -16.52
CA LYS A 392 17.34 -31.17 -16.73
C LYS A 392 17.00 -30.82 -18.17
N ASP A 393 17.48 -31.61 -19.15
CA ASP A 393 17.18 -31.39 -20.55
C ASP A 393 15.74 -31.79 -20.93
N LEU A 394 14.94 -32.34 -20.00
CA LEU A 394 13.55 -32.70 -20.23
C LEU A 394 12.55 -31.60 -19.85
N TYR A 395 12.98 -30.56 -19.13
CA TYR A 395 12.09 -29.51 -18.64
C TYR A 395 12.80 -28.15 -18.55
N THR A 396 12.04 -27.14 -18.15
CA THR A 396 12.54 -25.83 -17.72
C THR A 396 12.05 -25.60 -16.30
N LEU A 397 12.97 -25.33 -15.39
CA LEU A 397 12.66 -24.91 -14.03
C LEU A 397 12.37 -23.40 -14.05
N ILE A 398 11.14 -23.03 -13.69
CA ILE A 398 10.67 -21.63 -13.74
C ILE A 398 10.87 -20.94 -12.40
N ASP A 399 10.46 -21.60 -11.32
CA ASP A 399 10.74 -21.23 -9.93
C ASP A 399 11.23 -22.50 -9.22
N GLN A 400 12.04 -22.36 -8.18
CA GLN A 400 12.85 -23.44 -7.65
C GLN A 400 12.43 -23.87 -6.24
N SER A 401 12.42 -22.98 -5.25
CA SER A 401 12.33 -23.38 -3.84
C SER A 401 11.51 -22.42 -2.99
N PRO A 402 10.68 -22.94 -2.07
CA PRO A 402 10.44 -24.37 -1.75
C PRO A 402 9.34 -25.02 -2.60
N VAL A 403 8.82 -24.28 -3.58
CA VAL A 403 7.85 -24.76 -4.56
C VAL A 403 8.50 -24.65 -5.93
N ALA A 404 8.84 -25.80 -6.52
CA ALA A 404 9.39 -25.85 -7.86
C ALA A 404 8.26 -25.80 -8.89
N ALA A 405 8.31 -24.79 -9.76
CA ALA A 405 7.39 -24.62 -10.87
C ALA A 405 8.04 -25.19 -12.14
N ILE A 406 7.58 -26.36 -12.58
CA ILE A 406 8.26 -27.17 -13.59
C ILE A 406 7.46 -27.16 -14.88
N LEU A 407 8.10 -26.72 -15.97
CA LEU A 407 7.54 -26.73 -17.32
C LEU A 407 8.21 -27.82 -18.17
N PRO A 408 7.58 -28.99 -18.37
CA PRO A 408 8.14 -30.04 -19.22
C PRO A 408 8.28 -29.56 -20.67
N LYS A 409 9.33 -30.01 -21.36
CA LYS A 409 9.45 -29.84 -22.81
C LYS A 409 8.38 -30.66 -23.53
N GLU A 410 8.14 -30.33 -24.80
CA GLU A 410 7.12 -30.99 -25.62
C GLU A 410 7.27 -32.52 -25.61
N GLY A 411 6.18 -33.22 -25.29
CA GLY A 411 6.15 -34.69 -25.19
C GLY A 411 6.93 -35.28 -24.01
N LYS A 412 7.42 -34.47 -23.06
CA LYS A 412 8.20 -34.93 -21.90
C LYS A 412 7.44 -34.93 -20.57
N PHE A 413 6.16 -34.57 -20.57
CA PHE A 413 5.34 -34.49 -19.35
C PHE A 413 5.41 -35.77 -18.50
N ASP A 414 5.06 -36.92 -19.08
CA ASP A 414 5.01 -38.19 -18.34
C ASP A 414 6.39 -38.57 -17.79
N ALA A 415 7.45 -38.40 -18.59
CA ALA A 415 8.82 -38.70 -18.18
C ALA A 415 9.27 -37.86 -16.97
N VAL A 416 8.92 -36.57 -16.95
CA VAL A 416 9.27 -35.67 -15.83
C VAL A 416 8.40 -35.96 -14.60
N TYR A 417 7.09 -36.13 -14.78
CA TYR A 417 6.17 -36.38 -13.67
C TYR A 417 6.47 -37.71 -12.96
N GLU A 418 6.57 -38.81 -13.72
CA GLU A 418 6.81 -40.14 -13.14
C GLU A 418 8.18 -40.24 -12.44
N ALA A 419 9.19 -39.51 -12.94
CA ALA A 419 10.49 -39.44 -12.30
C ALA A 419 10.44 -38.72 -10.94
N LEU A 420 9.52 -37.75 -10.76
CA LEU A 420 9.47 -36.90 -9.57
C LEU A 420 8.40 -37.31 -8.55
N ALA A 421 7.28 -37.89 -8.98
CA ALA A 421 6.09 -38.14 -8.14
C ALA A 421 6.39 -38.89 -6.83
N HIS A 422 7.38 -39.78 -6.85
CA HIS A 422 7.82 -40.56 -5.69
C HIS A 422 9.34 -40.48 -5.48
N ALA A 423 9.99 -39.44 -6.02
CA ALA A 423 11.44 -39.27 -5.95
C ALA A 423 11.97 -39.15 -4.52
N HIS A 424 11.23 -38.45 -3.65
CA HIS A 424 11.72 -38.13 -2.31
C HIS A 424 10.57 -38.07 -1.31
N PRO A 425 10.72 -38.63 -0.08
CA PRO A 425 9.63 -38.68 0.91
C PRO A 425 9.18 -37.32 1.45
N ASN A 426 9.98 -36.27 1.25
CA ASN A 426 9.67 -34.90 1.68
C ASN A 426 9.37 -33.97 0.48
N LEU A 427 9.00 -34.56 -0.66
CA LEU A 427 8.58 -33.85 -1.86
C LEU A 427 7.18 -34.36 -2.25
N THR A 428 6.22 -33.45 -2.38
CA THR A 428 4.92 -33.79 -2.96
C THR A 428 4.80 -33.13 -4.32
N VAL A 429 4.55 -33.93 -5.36
CA VAL A 429 4.44 -33.44 -6.74
C VAL A 429 3.00 -33.52 -7.19
N TYR A 430 2.48 -32.42 -7.71
CA TYR A 430 1.13 -32.30 -8.22
C TYR A 430 1.16 -32.09 -9.72
N LYS A 431 0.30 -32.81 -10.45
CA LYS A 431 -0.20 -32.28 -11.72
C LYS A 431 -1.06 -31.06 -11.42
N LYS A 432 -1.10 -30.10 -12.33
CA LYS A 432 -1.86 -28.86 -12.15
C LYS A 432 -3.32 -29.11 -11.74
N GLU A 433 -3.99 -30.07 -12.37
CA GLU A 433 -5.36 -30.47 -12.09
C GLU A 433 -5.55 -31.13 -10.71
N GLU A 434 -4.49 -31.65 -10.11
CA GLU A 434 -4.48 -32.32 -8.80
C GLU A 434 -4.12 -31.36 -7.65
N ILE A 435 -3.73 -30.12 -7.95
CA ILE A 435 -3.40 -29.12 -6.91
C ILE A 435 -4.61 -28.94 -5.96
N PRO A 436 -4.42 -28.93 -4.63
CA PRO A 436 -5.52 -28.79 -3.67
C PRO A 436 -6.30 -27.48 -3.85
N GLU A 437 -7.63 -27.56 -3.94
CA GLU A 437 -8.52 -26.39 -4.14
C GLU A 437 -8.34 -25.30 -3.08
N ARG A 438 -8.01 -25.68 -1.83
CA ARG A 438 -7.81 -24.72 -0.73
C ARG A 438 -6.68 -23.71 -0.99
N TRP A 439 -5.75 -24.01 -1.88
CA TRP A 439 -4.65 -23.11 -2.20
C TRP A 439 -5.06 -22.02 -3.17
N HIS A 440 -6.17 -22.18 -3.91
CA HIS A 440 -6.56 -21.25 -4.98
C HIS A 440 -5.36 -20.96 -5.91
N TYR A 441 -4.70 -22.05 -6.33
CA TYR A 441 -3.46 -22.04 -7.10
C TYR A 441 -3.53 -23.06 -8.24
N LYS A 442 -4.60 -23.04 -9.02
CA LYS A 442 -4.85 -23.97 -10.12
C LYS A 442 -5.27 -23.27 -11.40
N TYR A 443 -6.11 -22.25 -11.28
CA TYR A 443 -6.86 -21.68 -12.40
C TYR A 443 -6.20 -20.45 -13.03
N ASN A 444 -4.90 -20.54 -13.36
CA ASN A 444 -4.19 -19.52 -14.12
C ASN A 444 -3.19 -20.15 -15.09
N ILE A 445 -3.07 -19.60 -16.31
CA ILE A 445 -2.19 -20.15 -17.36
C ILE A 445 -0.69 -20.11 -16.99
N ARG A 446 -0.30 -19.21 -16.10
CA ARG A 446 1.10 -19.01 -15.67
C ARG A 446 1.58 -20.06 -14.66
N ILE A 447 0.65 -20.83 -14.09
CA ILE A 447 0.97 -21.97 -13.24
C ILE A 447 1.36 -23.15 -14.14
N PRO A 448 2.60 -23.67 -14.05
CA PRO A 448 3.06 -24.75 -14.92
C PRO A 448 2.30 -26.07 -14.73
N PRO A 449 2.43 -27.03 -15.67
CA PRO A 449 1.76 -28.32 -15.60
C PRO A 449 2.16 -29.17 -14.38
N ILE A 450 3.37 -29.00 -13.84
CA ILE A 450 3.88 -29.74 -12.69
C ILE A 450 4.33 -28.75 -11.62
N ILE A 451 3.83 -28.92 -10.40
CA ILE A 451 4.26 -28.20 -9.21
C ILE A 451 4.81 -29.21 -8.20
N ALA A 452 6.04 -29.03 -7.75
CA ALA A 452 6.64 -29.85 -6.71
C ALA A 452 6.84 -29.01 -5.43
N VAL A 453 6.25 -29.46 -4.32
CA VAL A 453 6.22 -28.75 -3.04
C VAL A 453 7.07 -29.53 -2.04
N ALA A 454 8.09 -28.89 -1.50
CA ALA A 454 8.89 -29.46 -0.42
C ALA A 454 8.18 -29.32 0.94
N ASP A 455 8.39 -30.29 1.81
CA ASP A 455 7.96 -30.19 3.20
C ASP A 455 8.71 -29.06 3.94
N LYS A 456 8.13 -28.58 5.05
CA LYS A 456 8.70 -27.48 5.84
C LYS A 456 10.20 -27.69 6.14
N GLY A 457 11.01 -26.71 5.76
CA GLY A 457 12.45 -26.69 6.03
C GLY A 457 13.29 -27.59 5.14
N TRP A 458 12.67 -28.25 4.16
CA TRP A 458 13.35 -28.83 3.00
C TRP A 458 13.47 -27.79 1.89
N TYR A 459 14.54 -27.91 1.12
CA TYR A 459 14.89 -26.98 0.06
C TYR A 459 15.03 -27.76 -1.26
N ILE A 460 14.47 -27.24 -2.35
CA ILE A 460 14.63 -27.83 -3.68
C ILE A 460 15.75 -27.07 -4.40
N LEU A 461 16.72 -27.78 -4.96
CA LEU A 461 17.74 -27.21 -5.83
C LEU A 461 17.77 -27.99 -7.14
N GLN A 462 18.20 -27.36 -8.24
CA GLN A 462 18.53 -28.13 -9.44
C GLN A 462 19.69 -29.07 -9.11
N ASN A 463 20.74 -28.53 -8.49
CA ASN A 463 21.86 -29.28 -7.92
C ASN A 463 22.50 -28.53 -6.74
N LYS A 464 23.36 -29.21 -5.97
CA LYS A 464 24.03 -28.66 -4.78
C LYS A 464 25.09 -27.59 -5.03
N SER A 465 25.41 -27.26 -6.28
CA SER A 465 26.35 -26.16 -6.56
C SER A 465 25.68 -24.79 -6.56
N GLU A 466 24.35 -24.75 -6.50
CA GLU A 466 23.57 -23.52 -6.43
C GLU A 466 23.58 -22.89 -5.04
N ASN A 467 23.24 -21.60 -4.99
CA ASN A 467 23.18 -20.86 -3.74
C ASN A 467 22.11 -21.45 -2.80
N PHE A 468 22.46 -21.56 -1.53
CA PHE A 468 21.59 -22.05 -0.48
C PHE A 468 21.30 -20.93 0.53
N LEU A 469 20.04 -20.79 0.93
CA LEU A 469 19.61 -19.80 1.93
C LEU A 469 19.27 -20.50 3.25
N LEU A 470 19.72 -19.93 4.37
CA LEU A 470 19.48 -20.48 5.71
C LEU A 470 18.02 -20.31 6.15
N GLY A 471 17.34 -19.27 5.66
CA GLY A 471 15.90 -19.12 5.73
C GLY A 471 15.27 -19.22 4.35
N ASN A 472 14.06 -19.77 4.25
CA ASN A 472 13.24 -19.64 3.06
C ASN A 472 11.74 -19.57 3.39
N HIS A 473 10.97 -19.10 2.44
CA HIS A 473 9.52 -18.96 2.47
C HIS A 473 8.94 -19.32 1.09
N GLY A 474 7.65 -19.62 1.05
CA GLY A 474 6.93 -20.10 -0.14
C GLY A 474 6.21 -21.42 0.09
N TYR A 475 6.42 -22.03 1.27
CA TYR A 475 5.79 -23.29 1.69
C TYR A 475 4.27 -23.15 1.81
N ASP A 476 3.62 -24.24 2.19
CA ASP A 476 2.18 -24.27 2.46
C ASP A 476 1.76 -23.19 3.47
N ASN A 477 0.79 -22.36 3.09
CA ASN A 477 0.24 -21.27 3.89
C ASN A 477 -0.53 -21.76 5.15
N ALA A 478 -0.75 -23.06 5.30
CA ALA A 478 -1.24 -23.65 6.56
C ALA A 478 -0.18 -23.67 7.67
N LEU A 479 1.11 -23.59 7.34
CA LEU A 479 2.20 -23.61 8.31
C LEU A 479 2.24 -22.29 9.09
N ALA A 480 2.27 -22.39 10.42
CA ALA A 480 2.35 -21.23 11.29
C ALA A 480 3.60 -20.38 11.00
N GLU A 481 4.70 -21.00 10.59
CA GLU A 481 5.93 -20.28 10.23
C GLU A 481 5.79 -19.38 9.00
N MET A 482 4.74 -19.56 8.19
CA MET A 482 4.47 -18.72 7.01
C MET A 482 3.50 -17.58 7.30
N HIS A 483 2.93 -17.50 8.50
CA HIS A 483 1.93 -16.47 8.82
C HIS A 483 2.59 -15.13 9.14
N PRO A 484 2.18 -14.04 8.47
CA PRO A 484 2.68 -12.70 8.75
C PRO A 484 2.01 -12.08 10.00
N ILE A 485 2.57 -10.97 10.47
CA ILE A 485 1.92 -10.10 11.48
C ILE A 485 0.76 -9.29 10.89
N PHE A 486 -0.18 -8.90 11.76
CA PHE A 486 -1.12 -7.81 11.48
C PHE A 486 -1.46 -7.00 12.73
N LEU A 487 -1.26 -5.69 12.63
CA LEU A 487 -1.56 -4.70 13.65
C LEU A 487 -2.18 -3.47 13.00
N ALA A 488 -3.07 -2.76 13.70
CA ALA A 488 -3.52 -1.46 13.22
C ALA A 488 -3.82 -0.49 14.36
N HIS A 489 -3.70 0.80 14.08
CA HIS A 489 -3.98 1.88 15.01
C HIS A 489 -4.54 3.08 14.25
N GLY A 490 -5.61 3.69 14.76
CA GLY A 490 -6.18 4.89 14.16
C GLY A 490 -7.57 5.20 14.66
N PRO A 491 -8.16 6.31 14.22
CA PRO A 491 -9.51 6.72 14.63
C PRO A 491 -10.61 5.72 14.26
N ALA A 492 -10.46 4.96 13.16
CA ALA A 492 -11.46 4.00 12.74
C ALA A 492 -11.37 2.66 13.50
N PHE A 493 -10.19 2.31 14.00
CA PHE A 493 -9.94 1.03 14.65
C PHE A 493 -10.39 1.00 16.11
N ARG A 494 -10.70 -0.19 16.62
CA ARG A 494 -10.86 -0.41 18.06
C ARG A 494 -9.53 -0.26 18.77
N LYS A 495 -9.59 -0.03 20.08
CA LYS A 495 -8.41 0.07 20.95
C LYS A 495 -8.35 -1.13 21.88
N ASN A 496 -7.14 -1.62 22.14
CA ASN A 496 -6.89 -2.78 22.99
C ASN A 496 -7.77 -3.98 22.59
N PHE A 497 -7.85 -4.24 21.29
CA PHE A 497 -8.67 -5.33 20.75
C PHE A 497 -7.79 -6.38 20.08
N THR A 498 -8.08 -7.65 20.35
CA THR A 498 -7.37 -8.77 19.74
C THR A 498 -8.35 -9.70 19.06
N LYS A 499 -8.12 -9.96 17.78
CA LYS A 499 -8.85 -10.93 16.97
C LYS A 499 -8.05 -12.24 16.88
N ALA A 500 -8.76 -13.37 16.81
CA ALA A 500 -8.14 -14.68 16.69
C ALA A 500 -7.43 -14.88 15.35
N ALA A 501 -8.15 -14.71 14.23
CA ALA A 501 -7.59 -14.95 12.90
C ALA A 501 -8.24 -14.08 11.83
N MET A 502 -7.54 -13.88 10.71
CA MET A 502 -8.08 -13.31 9.46
C MET A 502 -7.37 -13.92 8.24
N ASN A 503 -7.94 -13.76 7.05
CA ASN A 503 -7.22 -14.03 5.80
C ASN A 503 -6.61 -12.74 5.26
N SER A 504 -5.46 -12.82 4.59
CA SER A 504 -4.83 -11.65 3.94
C SER A 504 -5.73 -11.01 2.87
N THR A 505 -6.54 -11.81 2.18
CA THR A 505 -7.53 -11.35 1.20
C THR A 505 -8.59 -10.42 1.80
N ASP A 506 -8.87 -10.52 3.11
CA ASP A 506 -9.82 -9.66 3.81
C ASP A 506 -9.29 -8.21 4.00
N LEU A 507 -8.00 -7.97 3.76
CA LEU A 507 -7.40 -6.64 3.91
C LEU A 507 -7.91 -5.65 2.85
N TYR A 508 -7.98 -6.04 1.58
CA TYR A 508 -8.44 -5.14 0.51
C TYR A 508 -9.84 -4.53 0.77
N PRO A 509 -10.89 -5.33 1.09
CA PRO A 509 -12.18 -4.74 1.42
C PRO A 509 -12.16 -3.88 2.69
N LEU A 510 -11.27 -4.16 3.66
CA LEU A 510 -11.05 -3.28 4.80
C LEU A 510 -10.45 -1.93 4.36
N LEU A 511 -9.45 -1.92 3.48
CA LEU A 511 -8.88 -0.70 2.91
C LEU A 511 -9.93 0.12 2.17
N CYS A 512 -10.74 -0.53 1.31
CA CYS A 512 -11.83 0.13 0.59
C CYS A 512 -12.84 0.76 1.55
N HIS A 513 -13.23 0.05 2.61
CA HIS A 513 -14.13 0.58 3.64
C HIS A 513 -13.53 1.80 4.36
N LEU A 514 -12.26 1.71 4.78
CA LEU A 514 -11.57 2.82 5.45
C LEU A 514 -11.46 4.06 4.56
N LEU A 515 -11.24 3.87 3.26
CA LEU A 515 -11.14 4.95 2.28
C LEU A 515 -12.51 5.44 1.80
N ASN A 516 -13.61 4.79 2.21
CA ASN A 516 -14.97 5.05 1.74
C ASN A 516 -15.11 4.98 0.20
N ILE A 517 -14.50 3.96 -0.40
CA ILE A 517 -14.56 3.68 -1.84
C ILE A 517 -15.22 2.32 -2.11
N THR A 518 -15.80 2.16 -3.30
CA THR A 518 -16.37 0.87 -3.72
C THR A 518 -15.25 -0.11 -4.07
N ALA A 519 -15.28 -1.29 -3.47
CA ALA A 519 -14.32 -2.33 -3.75
C ALA A 519 -14.54 -2.93 -5.15
N MET A 520 -13.46 -3.25 -5.86
CA MET A 520 -13.50 -4.09 -7.06
C MET A 520 -13.85 -5.55 -6.67
N PRO A 521 -14.27 -6.42 -7.60
CA PRO A 521 -14.44 -7.84 -7.30
C PRO A 521 -13.17 -8.45 -6.67
N HIS A 522 -13.34 -9.16 -5.56
CA HIS A 522 -12.25 -9.72 -4.76
C HIS A 522 -12.67 -11.02 -4.07
N ASN A 523 -11.71 -11.79 -3.53
CA ASN A 523 -11.98 -13.04 -2.81
C ASN A 523 -12.15 -12.84 -1.28
N GLY A 524 -11.73 -11.70 -0.73
CA GLY A 524 -11.90 -11.39 0.70
C GLY A 524 -13.35 -11.11 1.12
N SER A 525 -13.58 -10.97 2.43
CA SER A 525 -14.87 -10.58 3.00
C SER A 525 -14.71 -9.51 4.08
N PHE A 526 -15.29 -8.34 3.85
CA PHE A 526 -15.30 -7.25 4.85
C PHE A 526 -15.90 -7.71 6.20
N ARG A 527 -16.92 -8.58 6.16
CA ARG A 527 -17.57 -9.10 7.37
C ARG A 527 -16.58 -9.80 8.31
N ASN A 528 -15.53 -10.42 7.78
CA ASN A 528 -14.52 -11.10 8.57
C ASN A 528 -13.66 -10.15 9.39
N VAL A 529 -13.56 -8.87 8.99
CA VAL A 529 -12.66 -7.87 9.58
C VAL A 529 -13.38 -6.62 10.09
N GLN A 530 -14.70 -6.55 9.94
CA GLN A 530 -15.53 -5.45 10.43
C GLN A 530 -15.40 -5.26 11.96
N ASP A 531 -15.19 -6.35 12.71
CA ASP A 531 -15.02 -6.32 14.17
C ASP A 531 -13.71 -5.67 14.64
N LEU A 532 -12.77 -5.40 13.73
CA LEU A 532 -11.58 -4.59 13.98
C LEU A 532 -11.92 -3.10 14.15
N LEU A 533 -13.05 -2.65 13.60
CA LEU A 533 -13.44 -1.25 13.55
C LEU A 533 -14.33 -0.85 14.73
N SER A 534 -14.21 0.41 15.15
CA SER A 534 -15.05 1.00 16.18
C SER A 534 -16.46 1.25 15.63
N SER A 535 -17.50 0.95 16.42
CA SER A 535 -18.92 1.14 16.05
C SER A 535 -19.33 2.59 15.79
N THR A 536 -18.46 3.55 16.13
CA THR A 536 -18.73 5.00 15.98
C THR A 536 -18.55 5.50 14.55
N THR A 537 -18.07 4.67 13.62
CA THR A 537 -17.90 5.00 12.19
C THR A 537 -19.10 4.50 11.38
N ALA A 538 -20.33 4.78 11.81
CA ALA A 538 -21.54 4.41 11.09
C ALA A 538 -21.83 5.41 9.96
N GLY A 539 -21.11 5.30 8.86
CA GLY A 539 -21.55 5.71 7.53
C GLY A 539 -21.97 4.47 6.74
N ALA A 540 -22.84 3.64 7.31
CA ALA A 540 -23.29 2.41 6.67
C ALA A 540 -24.34 2.71 5.60
N THR A 541 -23.95 2.62 4.33
CA THR A 541 -24.89 2.39 3.23
C THR A 541 -25.49 0.98 3.41
N PRO A 542 -26.82 0.81 3.36
CA PRO A 542 -27.43 -0.52 3.49
C PRO A 542 -27.13 -1.36 2.25
N TYR A 543 -26.53 -2.53 2.48
CA TYR A 543 -26.35 -3.60 1.51
C TYR A 543 -27.73 -4.16 1.12
N ILE A 544 -28.17 -3.96 -0.13
CA ILE A 544 -29.36 -4.65 -0.66
C ILE A 544 -28.96 -6.08 -1.02
N GLN A 545 -29.48 -7.00 -0.22
CA GLN A 545 -29.33 -8.44 -0.38
C GLN A 545 -30.28 -8.90 -1.49
N SER A 546 -29.78 -9.15 -2.70
CA SER A 546 -30.59 -9.77 -3.75
C SER A 546 -30.63 -11.27 -3.51
N THR A 547 -31.78 -11.78 -3.07
CA THR A 547 -32.09 -13.21 -3.09
C THR A 547 -33.23 -13.43 -4.06
N THR A 548 -32.96 -14.15 -5.15
CA THR A 548 -34.01 -14.80 -5.94
C THR A 548 -33.54 -16.19 -6.34
N PRO A 549 -34.40 -17.23 -6.24
CA PRO A 549 -34.00 -18.62 -6.49
C PRO A 549 -33.97 -18.94 -7.98
N LEU A 550 -33.04 -19.81 -8.38
CA LEU A 550 -32.93 -20.36 -9.74
C LEU A 550 -34.18 -21.14 -10.17
N HIS A 551 -34.79 -20.71 -11.27
CA HIS A 551 -35.51 -21.59 -12.19
C HIS A 551 -35.22 -21.17 -13.64
N GLY A 552 -34.96 -22.16 -14.49
CA GLY A 552 -34.25 -22.01 -15.77
C GLY A 552 -35.08 -21.48 -16.95
N GLY A 553 -34.36 -21.15 -18.02
CA GLY A 553 -34.89 -20.84 -19.34
C GLY A 553 -33.88 -20.09 -20.21
N VAL A 554 -33.49 -20.70 -21.32
CA VAL A 554 -32.51 -20.23 -22.33
C VAL A 554 -33.11 -19.14 -23.22
N HIS A 555 -32.40 -18.01 -23.41
CA HIS A 555 -32.12 -17.34 -24.71
C HIS A 555 -31.30 -16.03 -24.51
N PRO A 556 -30.46 -15.61 -25.49
CA PRO A 556 -29.51 -14.50 -25.31
C PRO A 556 -30.06 -13.17 -25.84
N ARG A 557 -29.97 -12.09 -25.05
CA ARG A 557 -30.06 -10.70 -25.53
C ARG A 557 -29.11 -9.79 -24.75
N GLU A 558 -28.57 -8.83 -25.49
CA GLU A 558 -27.52 -7.83 -25.20
C GLU A 558 -27.66 -7.09 -23.85
N PRO A 559 -26.55 -6.60 -23.25
CA PRO A 559 -26.61 -5.86 -22.00
C PRO A 559 -27.07 -4.41 -22.21
N GLU A 560 -28.20 -4.07 -21.60
CA GLU A 560 -28.72 -2.71 -21.45
C GLU A 560 -27.80 -1.84 -20.58
N GLN A 561 -27.24 -0.80 -21.21
CA GLN A 561 -26.58 0.32 -20.56
C GLN A 561 -27.52 1.53 -20.63
N LYS A 562 -28.53 1.65 -19.74
CA LYS A 562 -29.50 2.77 -19.86
C LYS A 562 -30.16 3.35 -18.61
N GLU A 563 -29.68 3.08 -17.40
CA GLU A 563 -30.29 3.69 -16.20
C GLU A 563 -29.59 4.95 -15.66
N SER A 564 -28.34 5.24 -16.05
CA SER A 564 -27.62 6.42 -15.51
C SER A 564 -28.00 7.74 -16.18
N HIS A 565 -28.31 7.74 -17.49
CA HIS A 565 -28.60 8.97 -18.22
C HIS A 565 -30.02 9.50 -18.02
N ALA A 566 -31.01 8.63 -17.79
CA ALA A 566 -32.41 9.05 -17.63
C ALA A 566 -32.62 9.92 -16.39
N TYR A 567 -31.93 9.60 -15.29
CA TYR A 567 -31.98 10.38 -14.05
C TYR A 567 -31.36 11.77 -14.23
N PHE A 568 -30.19 11.85 -14.88
CA PHE A 568 -29.49 13.11 -15.10
C PHE A 568 -30.24 14.03 -16.09
N ILE A 569 -30.83 13.44 -17.13
CA ILE A 569 -31.68 14.16 -18.09
C ILE A 569 -32.95 14.64 -17.41
N GLY A 570 -33.58 13.81 -16.57
CA GLY A 570 -34.79 14.16 -15.81
C GLY A 570 -34.58 15.35 -14.87
N ILE A 571 -33.46 15.37 -14.12
CA ILE A 571 -33.11 16.49 -13.23
C ILE A 571 -32.83 17.76 -14.04
N SER A 572 -32.14 17.63 -15.17
CA SER A 572 -31.77 18.76 -16.02
C SER A 572 -33.01 19.40 -16.67
N LEU A 573 -33.93 18.58 -17.20
CA LEU A 573 -35.22 19.06 -17.74
C LEU A 573 -36.11 19.65 -16.65
N GLY A 574 -36.19 19.03 -15.47
CA GLY A 574 -36.93 19.56 -14.33
C GLY A 574 -36.42 20.94 -13.92
N SER A 575 -35.10 21.11 -13.86
CA SER A 575 -34.47 22.38 -13.51
C SER A 575 -34.75 23.48 -14.53
N ILE A 576 -34.69 23.15 -15.84
CA ILE A 576 -34.99 24.10 -16.92
C ILE A 576 -36.46 24.56 -16.87
N ILE A 577 -37.40 23.63 -16.65
CA ILE A 577 -38.83 23.95 -16.58
C ILE A 577 -39.12 24.90 -15.42
N VAL A 578 -38.52 24.66 -14.26
CA VAL A 578 -38.68 25.53 -13.08
C VAL A 578 -38.12 26.93 -13.36
N ILE A 579 -36.94 27.05 -13.97
CA ILE A 579 -36.34 28.34 -14.32
C ILE A 579 -37.23 29.11 -15.31
N VAL A 580 -37.72 28.44 -16.37
CA VAL A 580 -38.60 29.06 -17.36
C VAL A 580 -39.91 29.53 -16.72
N PHE A 581 -40.51 28.71 -15.85
CA PHE A 581 -41.72 29.08 -15.11
C PHE A 581 -41.51 30.34 -14.25
N PHE A 582 -40.37 30.46 -13.56
CA PHE A 582 -40.03 31.64 -12.78
C PHE A 582 -39.87 32.89 -13.65
N ILE A 583 -39.18 32.78 -14.80
CA ILE A 583 -39.02 33.91 -15.73
C ILE A 583 -40.37 34.40 -16.24
N ILE A 584 -41.26 33.48 -16.65
CA ILE A 584 -42.60 33.82 -17.13
C ILE A 584 -43.43 34.46 -16.00
N SER A 585 -43.38 33.90 -14.81
CA SER A 585 -44.13 34.40 -13.65
C SER A 585 -43.66 35.79 -13.22
N ILE A 586 -42.34 36.05 -13.21
CA ILE A 586 -41.77 37.37 -12.92
C ILE A 586 -42.18 38.36 -14.01
N LYS A 587 -42.07 37.98 -15.28
CA LYS A 587 -42.47 38.84 -16.41
C LYS A 587 -43.95 39.19 -16.36
N HIS A 588 -44.80 38.23 -16.01
CA HIS A 588 -46.24 38.44 -15.85
C HIS A 588 -46.54 39.35 -14.64
N LEU A 589 -45.85 39.15 -13.51
CA LEU A 589 -46.01 39.97 -12.31
C LEU A 589 -45.61 41.43 -12.59
N VAL A 590 -44.47 41.65 -13.24
CA VAL A 590 -44.00 42.98 -13.65
C VAL A 590 -45.01 43.65 -14.60
N ARG A 591 -45.51 42.92 -15.61
CA ARG A 591 -46.53 43.46 -16.54
C ARG A 591 -47.85 43.81 -15.84
N SER A 592 -48.26 43.02 -14.85
CA SER A 592 -49.48 43.27 -14.08
C SER A 592 -49.39 44.49 -13.15
N GLN A 593 -48.18 44.88 -12.76
CA GLN A 593 -47.94 46.04 -11.89
C GLN A 593 -47.82 47.36 -12.68
N ILE A 594 -47.63 47.30 -14.01
CA ILE A 594 -47.45 48.48 -14.88
C ILE A 594 -48.77 49.22 -15.17
N HIS A 595 -49.93 48.59 -14.99
CA HIS A 595 -51.25 49.20 -15.27
C HIS A 595 -51.87 49.99 -14.10
N ALA A 596 -51.09 50.36 -13.07
CA ALA A 596 -51.57 51.14 -11.92
C ALA A 596 -50.83 52.47 -11.73
N LEU A 597 -50.58 53.21 -12.80
CA LEU A 597 -50.23 54.64 -12.77
C LEU A 597 -51.19 55.39 -13.71
N PRO A 598 -52.16 56.15 -13.19
CA PRO A 598 -53.06 56.95 -14.02
C PRO A 598 -52.33 58.14 -14.63
N ASP A 599 -52.64 58.33 -15.89
CA ASP A 599 -52.46 59.49 -16.76
C ASP A 599 -52.50 60.83 -16.01
N MET A 600 -51.42 61.60 -16.10
CA MET A 600 -51.41 63.02 -15.71
C MET A 600 -50.64 63.83 -16.77
N GLN A 601 -51.43 64.27 -17.75
CA GLN A 601 -51.28 65.46 -18.58
C GLN A 601 -49.95 65.67 -19.32
N ALA A 602 -49.96 65.33 -20.60
CA ALA A 602 -49.19 66.03 -21.62
C ALA A 602 -50.16 66.82 -22.51
N GLU A 603 -50.10 68.14 -22.46
CA GLU A 603 -50.52 69.01 -23.57
C GLU A 603 -49.77 70.34 -23.45
N ILE A 604 -49.50 70.96 -24.62
CA ILE A 604 -48.76 72.21 -24.89
C ILE A 604 -47.25 71.99 -25.17
N VAL A 605 -46.64 72.32 -26.32
CA VAL A 605 -47.03 72.95 -27.60
C VAL A 605 -45.95 72.60 -28.65
N GLN A 606 -46.34 72.63 -29.93
CA GLN A 606 -45.56 72.43 -31.16
C GLN A 606 -44.49 73.54 -31.46
N PRO A 607 -43.65 73.36 -32.51
CA PRO A 607 -42.30 73.95 -32.62
C PRO A 607 -42.24 75.26 -33.42
N LEU A 608 -41.13 76.00 -33.27
CA LEU A 608 -40.71 77.05 -34.19
C LEU A 608 -39.21 76.95 -34.47
N LEU A 609 -38.90 76.95 -35.78
CA LEU A 609 -37.57 77.10 -36.39
C LEU A 609 -36.87 78.39 -35.95
N GLN A 610 -35.54 78.36 -35.81
CA GLN A 610 -34.56 79.11 -36.63
C GLN A 610 -33.17 79.17 -35.95
N ALA A 611 -32.16 79.00 -36.81
CA ALA A 611 -30.73 79.38 -36.69
C ALA A 611 -29.83 78.64 -35.69
#